data_AF-A0A0C9RXG2-F1
#
_entry.id   AF-A0A0C9RXG2-F1
#
_cell.length_a   1.000
_cell.length_b   1.000
_cell.length_c   1.000
_cell.angle_alpha   90.00
_cell.angle_beta   90.00
_cell.angle_gamma   90.00
#
_symmetry.space_group_name_H-M   'P 1'
#
loop_
_entity.id
_entity.type
_entity.pdbx_description
1 polymer ?
#
loop_
_entity_poly.entity_id
_entity_poly.type
_entity_poly.pdbx_seq_one_letter_code
_entity_poly.pdbx_strand_id
1 'polypeptide(L)'
;RVKRKFKDNNLGISKKDYLDFFHFLNNINDVDTALTFYHIAGASIDQATLKHVAKTVAMVDLRDHVIDVIFTIFDEDNDNQLSNREFVAVMKNRLQRGLEKSKDTGFIKMMRSMLKCAKETKPVLLDL
;
A
#
# COMPACT_ATOMS: atom_id res chain seq x y z
N ARG A 1 14.20 -2.16 15.77
CA ARG A 1 13.27 -3.25 16.14
C ARG A 1 13.66 -4.58 15.51
N VAL A 2 13.73 -4.66 14.18
CA VAL A 2 14.16 -5.84 13.40
C VAL A 2 15.45 -6.49 13.94
N LYS A 3 16.54 -5.73 14.10
CA LYS A 3 17.82 -6.23 14.66
C LYS A 3 17.70 -6.87 16.04
N ARG A 4 16.71 -6.49 16.84
CA ARG A 4 16.47 -7.04 18.19
C ARG A 4 15.72 -8.36 18.10
N LYS A 5 14.71 -8.43 17.23
CA LYS A 5 13.84 -9.61 17.06
C LYS A 5 14.55 -10.76 16.32
N PHE A 6 15.44 -10.44 15.38
CA PHE A 6 16.14 -11.43 14.54
C PHE A 6 17.62 -11.56 14.87
N LYS A 7 18.09 -11.13 16.06
CA LYS A 7 19.50 -11.17 16.43
C LYS A 7 20.06 -12.60 16.48
N ASP A 8 19.27 -13.52 17.03
CA ASP A 8 19.67 -14.91 17.28
C ASP A 8 19.08 -15.88 16.25
N ASN A 9 18.32 -15.34 15.29
CA ASN A 9 17.58 -16.12 14.29
C ASN A 9 18.29 -16.01 12.94
N ASN A 10 19.03 -17.05 12.55
CA ASN A 10 19.82 -17.09 11.30
C ASN A 10 18.99 -17.42 10.06
N LEU A 11 17.66 -17.52 10.19
CA LEU A 11 16.76 -17.69 9.06
C LEU A 11 16.80 -16.44 8.19
N GLY A 12 17.35 -16.59 6.98
CA GLY A 12 17.38 -15.54 5.97
C GLY A 12 16.17 -15.61 5.02
N ILE A 13 16.11 -14.63 4.13
CA ILE A 13 15.15 -14.60 3.02
C ILE A 13 15.81 -15.18 1.77
N SER A 14 15.18 -16.18 1.15
CA SER A 14 15.68 -16.80 -0.06
C SER A 14 15.33 -15.97 -1.30
N LYS A 15 16.00 -16.21 -2.43
CA LYS A 15 15.63 -15.58 -3.71
C LYS A 15 14.17 -15.85 -4.07
N LYS A 16 13.66 -17.05 -3.80
CA LYS A 16 12.27 -17.42 -4.07
C LYS A 16 11.30 -16.54 -3.28
N ASP A 17 11.53 -16.36 -1.98
CA ASP A 17 10.70 -15.49 -1.15
C ASP A 17 10.64 -14.06 -1.67
N TYR A 18 11.80 -13.55 -2.09
CA TYR A 18 11.91 -12.21 -2.61
C TYR A 18 11.08 -12.06 -3.89
N LEU A 19 11.16 -13.03 -4.80
CA LEU A 19 10.38 -13.02 -6.04
C LEU A 19 8.89 -13.17 -5.77
N ASP A 20 8.50 -14.08 -4.88
CA ASP A 20 7.11 -14.29 -4.47
C ASP A 20 6.53 -13.01 -3.85
N PHE A 21 7.26 -12.36 -2.93
CA PHE A 21 6.87 -11.07 -2.38
C PHE A 21 6.81 -9.96 -3.43
N PHE A 22 7.74 -9.95 -4.40
CA PHE A 22 7.70 -8.98 -5.49
C PHE A 22 6.49 -9.18 -6.41
N HIS A 23 6.11 -10.43 -6.69
CA HIS A 23 4.88 -10.76 -7.41
C HIS A 23 3.64 -10.28 -6.66
N PHE A 24 3.61 -10.44 -5.34
CA PHE A 24 2.57 -9.86 -4.49
C PHE A 24 2.51 -8.32 -4.62
N LEU A 25 3.65 -7.63 -4.57
CA LEU A 25 3.71 -6.17 -4.71
C LEU A 25 3.30 -5.66 -6.09
N ASN A 26 3.54 -6.42 -7.16
CA ASN A 26 3.08 -6.02 -8.50
C ASN A 26 1.55 -5.96 -8.59
N ASN A 27 0.84 -6.69 -7.74
CA ASN A 27 -0.63 -6.70 -7.65
C ASN A 27 -1.14 -5.88 -6.45
N ILE A 28 -0.37 -4.89 -5.96
CA ILE A 28 -0.69 -4.13 -4.75
C ILE A 28 -2.02 -3.36 -4.83
N ASN A 29 -2.48 -2.99 -6.03
CA ASN A 29 -3.75 -2.28 -6.21
C ASN A 29 -4.97 -3.18 -5.88
N ASP A 30 -4.91 -4.45 -6.28
CA ASP A 30 -5.96 -5.41 -5.99
C ASP A 30 -5.91 -5.82 -4.52
N VAL A 31 -4.70 -5.98 -3.97
CA VAL A 31 -4.46 -6.21 -2.54
C VAL A 31 -5.03 -5.06 -1.69
N ASP A 32 -4.80 -3.81 -2.07
CA ASP A 32 -5.35 -2.63 -1.39
C ASP A 32 -6.88 -2.66 -1.33
N THR A 33 -7.50 -3.00 -2.45
CA THR A 33 -8.96 -3.13 -2.54
C THR A 33 -9.46 -4.24 -1.62
N ALA A 34 -8.80 -5.40 -1.61
CA ALA A 34 -9.14 -6.51 -0.72
C ALA A 34 -8.99 -6.13 0.75
N LEU A 35 -7.86 -5.51 1.14
CA LEU A 35 -7.62 -5.07 2.51
C LEU A 35 -8.61 -3.99 2.96
N THR A 36 -9.05 -3.13 2.04
CA THR A 36 -10.11 -2.14 2.31
C THR A 36 -11.44 -2.82 2.64
N PHE A 37 -11.80 -3.90 1.94
CA PHE A 37 -13.00 -4.68 2.29
C PHE A 37 -12.91 -5.31 3.68
N TYR A 38 -11.75 -5.87 4.05
CA TYR A 38 -11.54 -6.40 5.40
C TYR A 38 -11.69 -5.31 6.47
N HIS A 39 -11.12 -4.12 6.23
CA HIS A 39 -11.23 -3.00 7.15
C HIS A 39 -12.67 -2.51 7.31
N ILE A 40 -13.43 -2.39 6.22
CA ILE A 40 -14.86 -2.01 6.24
C ILE A 40 -15.70 -3.04 7.01
N ALA A 41 -15.34 -4.32 6.91
CA ALA A 41 -16.00 -5.40 7.66
C ALA A 41 -15.66 -5.40 9.17
N GLY A 42 -14.82 -4.48 9.64
CA GLY A 42 -14.37 -4.40 11.03
C GLY A 42 -13.33 -5.46 11.40
N ALA A 43 -12.73 -6.13 10.42
CA ALA A 43 -11.65 -7.08 10.64
C ALA A 43 -10.29 -6.37 10.70
N SER A 44 -9.45 -6.79 11.63
CA SER A 44 -8.04 -6.38 11.69
C SER A 44 -7.21 -7.09 10.60
N ILE A 45 -6.19 -6.39 10.12
CA ILE A 45 -5.27 -6.94 9.12
C ILE A 45 -4.12 -7.61 9.88
N ASP A 46 -4.38 -8.83 10.32
CA ASP A 46 -3.40 -9.65 11.02
C ASP A 46 -2.53 -10.44 10.03
N GLN A 47 -1.48 -11.11 10.54
CA GLN A 47 -0.59 -11.94 9.72
C GLN A 47 -1.33 -13.01 8.91
N ALA A 48 -2.34 -13.64 9.50
CA ALA A 48 -3.17 -14.64 8.84
C ALA A 48 -3.99 -14.02 7.69
N THR A 49 -4.55 -12.83 7.90
CA THR A 49 -5.30 -12.09 6.88
C THR A 49 -4.39 -11.73 5.71
N LEU A 50 -3.18 -11.22 5.97
CA LEU A 50 -2.22 -10.89 4.92
C LEU A 50 -1.81 -12.14 4.12
N LYS A 51 -1.57 -13.27 4.79
CA LYS A 51 -1.26 -14.55 4.12
C LYS A 51 -2.41 -15.00 3.22
N HIS A 52 -3.64 -14.91 3.73
CA HIS A 52 -4.83 -15.28 2.98
C HIS A 52 -5.05 -14.38 1.77
N VAL A 53 -4.89 -13.07 1.91
CA VAL A 53 -4.97 -12.10 0.81
C VAL A 53 -3.88 -12.35 -0.24
N ALA A 54 -2.64 -12.62 0.18
CA ALA A 54 -1.56 -12.94 -0.75
C ALA A 54 -1.87 -14.20 -1.57
N LYS A 55 -2.42 -15.24 -0.93
CA LYS A 55 -2.78 -16.49 -1.60
C LYS A 55 -3.99 -16.33 -2.54
N THR A 56 -4.97 -15.51 -2.17
CA THR A 56 -6.24 -15.40 -2.91
C THR A 56 -6.19 -14.36 -4.00
N VAL A 57 -5.56 -13.20 -3.75
CA VAL A 57 -5.54 -12.05 -4.66
C VAL A 57 -4.31 -12.11 -5.56
N ALA A 58 -3.13 -12.30 -4.98
CA ALA A 58 -1.88 -12.33 -5.75
C ALA A 58 -1.52 -13.74 -6.24
N MET A 59 -2.25 -14.79 -5.83
CA MET A 59 -1.96 -16.19 -6.15
C MET A 59 -0.54 -16.63 -5.76
N VAL A 60 -0.02 -16.07 -4.65
CA VAL A 60 1.32 -16.35 -4.13
C VAL A 60 1.23 -16.85 -2.69
N ASP A 61 1.97 -17.91 -2.37
CA ASP A 61 2.11 -18.40 -1.00
C ASP A 61 3.35 -17.79 -0.34
N LEU A 62 3.12 -16.78 0.51
CA LEU A 62 4.19 -16.13 1.27
C LEU A 62 4.54 -16.95 2.50
N ARG A 63 5.84 -17.20 2.70
CA ARG A 63 6.34 -17.93 3.88
C ARG A 63 6.08 -17.14 5.16
N ASP A 64 5.74 -17.82 6.25
CA ASP A 64 5.44 -17.20 7.55
C ASP A 64 6.57 -16.31 8.06
N HIS A 65 7.82 -16.72 7.86
CA HIS A 65 8.98 -15.89 8.22
C HIS A 65 9.01 -14.55 7.46
N VAL A 66 8.62 -14.52 6.20
CA VAL A 66 8.58 -13.28 5.39
C VAL A 66 7.48 -12.36 5.92
N ILE A 67 6.32 -12.93 6.25
CA ILE A 67 5.19 -12.18 6.85
C ILE A 67 5.60 -11.58 8.20
N ASP A 68 6.26 -12.36 9.06
CA ASP A 68 6.75 -11.87 10.34
C ASP A 68 7.76 -10.72 10.19
N VAL A 69 8.65 -10.80 9.20
CA VAL A 69 9.59 -9.71 8.87
C VAL A 69 8.83 -8.47 8.40
N ILE A 70 7.82 -8.62 7.54
CA ILE A 70 6.99 -7.51 7.05
C ILE A 70 6.30 -6.79 8.23
N PHE A 71 5.61 -7.53 9.11
CA PHE A 71 4.96 -6.95 10.28
C PHE A 71 5.99 -6.26 11.18
N THR A 72 7.15 -6.90 11.43
CA THR A 72 8.22 -6.30 12.24
C THR A 72 8.83 -5.02 11.62
N ILE A 73 8.64 -4.77 10.32
CA ILE A 73 9.08 -3.54 9.66
C ILE A 73 7.99 -2.48 9.69
N PHE A 74 6.74 -2.83 9.36
CA PHE A 74 5.69 -1.86 9.04
C PHE A 74 4.72 -1.53 10.17
N ASP A 75 4.54 -2.42 11.15
CA ASP A 75 3.69 -2.18 12.32
C ASP A 75 4.33 -1.04 13.16
N GLU A 76 3.86 0.19 13.20
CA GLU A 76 4.58 1.25 13.93
C GLU A 76 4.27 1.25 15.44
N ASP A 77 3.05 0.85 15.82
CA ASP A 77 2.51 0.94 17.17
C ASP A 77 2.66 -0.36 18.00
N ASN A 78 3.08 -1.45 17.38
CA ASN A 78 3.24 -2.81 17.94
C ASN A 78 1.92 -3.47 18.34
N ASP A 79 0.83 -3.18 17.63
CA ASP A 79 -0.46 -3.83 17.84
C ASP A 79 -0.58 -5.20 17.14
N ASN A 80 0.44 -5.62 16.37
CA ASN A 80 0.47 -6.80 15.50
C ASN A 80 -0.58 -6.79 14.36
N GLN A 81 -1.08 -5.62 14.02
CA GLN A 81 -1.95 -5.38 12.88
C GLN A 81 -1.22 -4.50 11.87
N LEU A 82 -1.72 -4.45 10.64
CA LEU A 82 -1.21 -3.55 9.63
C LEU A 82 -2.31 -2.63 9.14
N SER A 83 -2.19 -1.34 9.39
CA SER A 83 -3.07 -0.38 8.76
C SER A 83 -2.73 -0.19 7.28
N ASN A 84 -3.72 0.26 6.50
CA ASN A 84 -3.52 0.62 5.09
C ASN A 84 -2.40 1.66 4.91
N ARG A 85 -2.31 2.60 5.86
CA ARG A 85 -1.30 3.67 5.85
C ARG A 85 0.11 3.15 6.09
N GLU A 86 0.29 2.19 6.98
CA GLU A 86 1.60 1.62 7.33
C GLU A 86 2.15 0.76 6.21
N PHE A 87 1.31 -0.07 5.59
CA PHE A 87 1.78 -1.02 4.60
C PHE A 87 1.54 -0.56 3.16
N VAL A 88 0.27 -0.37 2.78
CA VAL A 88 -0.12 -0.18 1.37
C VAL A 88 0.39 1.15 0.82
N ALA A 89 0.23 2.24 1.56
CA ALA A 89 0.69 3.56 1.11
C ALA A 89 2.20 3.60 0.90
N VAL A 90 2.98 2.95 1.78
CA VAL A 90 4.44 2.86 1.65
C VAL A 90 4.83 2.00 0.45
N MET A 91 4.16 0.87 0.25
CA MET A 91 4.46 -0.05 -0.85
C MET A 91 4.11 0.53 -2.23
N LYS A 92 2.97 1.24 -2.35
CA LYS A 92 2.60 1.91 -3.60
C LYS A 92 3.63 2.96 -4.02
N ASN A 93 4.03 3.83 -3.08
CA ASN A 93 5.09 4.82 -3.33
C ASN A 93 6.41 4.18 -3.78
N ARG A 94 6.78 3.06 -3.15
CA ARG A 94 8.00 2.32 -3.48
C ARG A 94 7.94 1.69 -4.88
N LEU A 95 6.79 1.12 -5.26
CA LEU A 95 6.60 0.49 -6.58
C LEU A 95 6.69 1.53 -7.70
N GLN A 96 6.14 2.72 -7.49
CA GLN A 96 6.17 3.83 -8.45
C GLN A 96 7.53 4.51 -8.54
N ARG A 97 8.52 4.11 -7.74
CA ARG A 97 9.91 4.62 -7.75
C ARG A 97 9.99 6.15 -7.61
N GLY A 98 8.98 6.78 -7.02
CA GLY A 98 8.87 8.23 -6.93
C GLY A 98 8.63 8.97 -8.26
N LEU A 99 8.25 8.25 -9.32
CA LEU A 99 7.94 8.84 -10.64
C LEU A 99 6.52 9.41 -10.74
N GLU A 100 5.70 9.23 -9.71
CA GLU A 100 4.32 9.73 -9.68
C GLU A 100 4.25 11.25 -9.50
N LYS A 101 5.29 11.84 -8.89
CA LYS A 101 5.42 13.29 -8.77
C LYS A 101 6.00 13.84 -10.07
N SER A 102 5.15 14.49 -10.88
CA SER A 102 5.66 15.20 -12.06
C SER A 102 6.68 16.24 -11.61
N LYS A 103 7.77 16.39 -12.39
CA LYS A 103 8.77 17.44 -12.18
C LYS A 103 8.25 18.84 -12.56
N ASP A 104 7.01 18.92 -13.03
CA ASP A 104 6.39 20.15 -13.45
C ASP A 104 6.07 21.02 -12.23
N THR A 105 6.33 22.31 -12.35
CA THR A 105 5.85 23.32 -11.41
C THR A 105 4.32 23.25 -11.40
N GLY A 106 3.76 22.59 -10.37
CA GLY A 106 2.31 22.35 -10.20
C GLY A 106 1.43 23.60 -10.28
N PHE A 107 2.05 24.79 -10.23
CA PHE A 107 1.44 26.08 -10.50
C PHE A 107 0.72 26.18 -11.86
N ILE A 108 1.32 25.71 -12.96
CA ILE A 108 0.67 25.79 -14.29
C ILE A 108 -0.60 24.92 -14.31
N LYS A 109 -0.54 23.74 -13.71
CA LYS A 109 -1.68 22.82 -13.58
C LYS A 109 -2.77 23.44 -12.71
N MET A 110 -2.40 24.09 -11.61
CA MET A 110 -3.33 24.79 -10.72
C MET A 110 -4.04 25.95 -11.43
N MET A 111 -3.31 26.82 -12.13
CA MET A 111 -3.88 27.94 -12.88
C MET A 111 -4.83 27.47 -13.98
N ARG A 112 -4.46 26.43 -14.75
CA ARG A 112 -5.36 25.83 -15.75
C ARG A 112 -6.61 25.23 -15.12
N SER A 113 -6.48 24.57 -13.97
CA SER A 113 -7.61 23.98 -13.26
C SER A 113 -8.57 25.06 -12.74
N MET A 114 -8.05 26.13 -12.14
CA MET A 114 -8.86 27.28 -11.70
C MET A 114 -9.58 27.95 -12.87
N LEU A 115 -8.90 28.19 -14.00
CA LEU A 115 -9.52 28.76 -15.20
C LEU A 115 -10.60 27.84 -15.78
N LYS A 116 -10.36 26.52 -15.78
CA LYS A 116 -11.34 25.54 -16.25
C LYS A 116 -12.58 25.50 -15.35
N CYS A 117 -12.39 25.42 -14.03
CA CYS A 117 -13.49 25.45 -13.07
C CYS A 117 -14.29 26.76 -13.17
N ALA A 118 -13.62 27.91 -13.23
CA ALA A 118 -14.28 29.21 -13.39
C ALA A 118 -15.12 29.30 -14.67
N LYS A 119 -14.66 28.68 -15.77
CA LYS A 119 -15.41 28.62 -17.03
C LYS A 119 -16.61 27.67 -16.97
N GLU A 120 -16.52 26.59 -16.20
CA GLU A 120 -17.60 25.61 -15.99
C GLU A 120 -18.60 26.04 -14.90
N THR A 121 -18.22 26.99 -14.03
CA THR A 121 -19.14 27.61 -13.05
C THR A 121 -20.01 28.63 -13.78
N LYS A 122 -21.01 28.17 -14.54
CA LYS A 122 -22.07 29.06 -15.01
C LYS A 122 -22.75 29.67 -13.77
N PRO A 123 -22.93 31.00 -13.68
CA PRO A 123 -23.77 31.55 -12.65
C PRO A 123 -25.19 31.00 -12.86
N VAL A 124 -25.76 30.39 -11.83
CA VAL A 124 -27.16 29.93 -11.75
C VAL A 124 -28.17 31.08 -12.05
N LEU A 125 -27.67 32.31 -12.18
CA LEU A 125 -28.41 33.53 -12.49
C LEU A 125 -28.76 33.73 -13.98
N LEU A 126 -28.30 32.87 -14.91
CA LEU A 126 -28.58 33.00 -16.36
C LEU A 126 -29.57 31.97 -16.93
N ASP A 127 -30.20 31.15 -16.08
CA ASP A 127 -31.30 30.24 -16.47
C ASP A 127 -32.68 30.77 -15.98
N LEU A 128 -32.87 32.09 -15.93
CA LEU A 128 -34.15 32.78 -15.74
C LEU A 128 -34.60 33.46 -17.03
#